data_AF-M9L9G4-F1
#
_entry.id   AF-M9L9G4-F1
#
_cell.length_a   1.000
_cell.length_b   1.000
_cell.length_c   1.000
_cell.angle_alpha   90.00
_cell.angle_beta   90.00
_cell.angle_gamma   90.00
#
_symmetry.space_group_name_H-M   'P 1'
#
loop_
_entity.id
_entity.type
_entity.pdbx_description
1 polymer ?
#
loop_
_entity_poly.entity_id
_entity_poly.type
_entity_poly.pdbx_seq_one_letter_code
_entity_poly.pdbx_strand_id
1 'polypeptide(L)'
;MAHRHAQITDSFRALRIGIYGAGSMAEAMIRGLTKKRLIAPNRIAVVNRSNTTRLEELQRRYGVAADNSPEGKSRLPDYPEAARHMYTI
;
A
#
# COMPACT_ATOMS: atom_id res chain seq x y z
N MET A 1 -29.55 -10.64 -1.15
CA MET A 1 -28.76 -9.58 -0.47
C MET A 1 -27.35 -10.01 -0.03
N ALA A 2 -27.11 -11.28 0.32
CA ALA A 2 -25.78 -11.78 0.73
C ALA A 2 -24.75 -11.86 -0.43
N HIS A 3 -25.18 -12.27 -1.63
CA HIS A 3 -24.26 -12.43 -2.78
C HIS A 3 -23.55 -11.15 -3.23
N ARG A 4 -24.21 -9.99 -3.16
CA ARG A 4 -23.62 -8.69 -3.56
C ARG A 4 -22.52 -8.22 -2.59
N HIS A 5 -22.64 -8.55 -1.30
CA HIS A 5 -21.63 -8.20 -0.28
C HIS A 5 -20.34 -8.99 -0.43
N ALA A 6 -20.43 -10.27 -0.80
CA ALA A 6 -19.27 -11.10 -1.10
C ALA A 6 -18.52 -10.56 -2.32
N GLN A 7 -19.23 -10.28 -3.43
CA GLN A 7 -18.61 -9.79 -4.66
C GLN A 7 -17.86 -8.44 -4.48
N ILE A 8 -18.42 -7.51 -3.70
CA ILE A 8 -17.75 -6.22 -3.42
C ILE A 8 -16.46 -6.45 -2.60
N THR A 9 -16.51 -7.34 -1.61
CA THR A 9 -15.35 -7.65 -0.77
C THR A 9 -14.25 -8.33 -1.57
N ASP A 10 -14.60 -9.26 -2.45
CA ASP A 10 -13.65 -9.97 -3.31
C ASP A 10 -13.00 -9.04 -4.34
N SER A 11 -13.78 -8.10 -4.90
CA SER A 11 -13.26 -7.06 -5.79
C SER A 11 -12.22 -6.20 -5.09
N PHE A 12 -12.44 -5.90 -3.81
CA PHE A 12 -11.49 -5.14 -3.01
C PHE A 12 -10.16 -5.88 -2.87
N ARG A 13 -10.17 -7.19 -2.58
CA ARG A 13 -8.95 -7.99 -2.36
C ARG A 13 -7.97 -7.98 -3.55
N ALA A 14 -8.48 -7.79 -4.76
CA ALA A 14 -7.66 -7.73 -5.97
C ALA A 14 -6.93 -6.38 -6.16
N LEU A 15 -7.41 -5.31 -5.53
CA LEU A 15 -6.89 -3.96 -5.71
C LEU A 15 -5.45 -3.82 -5.19
N ARG A 16 -4.75 -2.82 -5.74
CA ARG A 16 -3.50 -2.26 -5.21
C ARG A 16 -3.77 -0.83 -4.83
N ILE A 17 -3.24 -0.40 -3.68
CA ILE A 17 -3.50 0.93 -3.13
C ILE A 17 -2.17 1.67 -2.97
N GLY A 18 -2.07 2.87 -3.53
CA GLY A 18 -0.97 3.80 -3.29
C GLY A 18 -1.42 4.92 -2.36
N ILE A 19 -0.65 5.19 -1.31
CA ILE A 19 -0.90 6.28 -0.36
C ILE A 19 0.27 7.25 -0.41
N TYR A 20 -0.01 8.47 -0.87
CA TYR A 20 0.94 9.56 -0.92
C TYR A 20 0.87 10.37 0.38
N GLY A 21 1.77 10.07 1.31
CA GLY A 21 1.86 10.64 2.65
C GLY A 21 1.80 9.59 3.76
N ALA A 22 2.37 9.91 4.93
CA ALA A 22 2.49 8.98 6.07
C ALA A 22 1.91 9.53 7.40
N GLY A 23 0.99 10.50 7.30
CA GLY A 23 0.33 11.14 8.45
C GLY A 23 -0.81 10.31 9.07
N SER A 24 -1.56 10.93 9.98
CA SER A 24 -2.61 10.25 10.75
C SER A 24 -3.72 9.62 9.89
N MET A 25 -4.11 10.29 8.80
CA MET A 25 -5.11 9.74 7.88
C MET A 25 -4.60 8.49 7.16
N ALA A 26 -3.35 8.52 6.69
CA ALA A 26 -2.72 7.37 6.05
C ALA A 26 -2.69 6.16 7.00
N GLU A 27 -2.25 6.37 8.24
CA GLU A 27 -2.24 5.29 9.25
C GLU A 27 -3.65 4.76 9.56
N ALA A 28 -4.64 5.64 9.73
CA ALA A 28 -6.00 5.23 10.00
C ALA A 28 -6.58 4.35 8.87
N MET A 29 -6.30 4.72 7.61
CA MET A 29 -6.68 3.92 6.44
C MET A 29 -5.99 2.56 6.41
N ILE A 30 -4.66 2.54 6.56
CA ILE A 30 -3.85 1.30 6.60
C ILE A 30 -4.38 0.37 7.69
N ARG A 31 -4.56 0.88 8.91
CA ARG A 31 -5.06 0.13 10.05
C ARG A 31 -6.45 -0.45 9.77
N GLY A 32 -7.35 0.33 9.18
CA GLY A 32 -8.70 -0.12 8.84
C GLY A 32 -8.69 -1.25 7.80
N LEU A 33 -7.96 -1.07 6.70
CA LEU A 33 -7.88 -2.01 5.59
C LEU A 33 -7.24 -3.34 5.99
N THR A 34 -6.14 -3.27 6.75
CA THR A 34 -5.39 -4.44 7.20
C THR A 34 -6.10 -5.19 8.32
N LYS A 35 -6.62 -4.48 9.35
CA LYS A 35 -7.35 -5.11 10.47
C LYS A 35 -8.59 -5.86 10.01
N LYS A 36 -9.33 -5.31 9.04
CA LYS A 36 -10.51 -5.96 8.44
C LYS A 36 -10.16 -7.00 7.36
N ARG A 37 -8.86 -7.21 7.09
CA ARG A 37 -8.34 -8.13 6.07
C ARG A 37 -8.97 -7.89 4.70
N LEU A 38 -9.26 -6.63 4.36
CA LEU A 38 -9.85 -6.26 3.06
C LEU A 38 -8.79 -6.22 1.97
N ILE A 39 -7.56 -5.85 2.34
CA ILE A 39 -6.39 -5.76 1.46
C ILE A 39 -5.19 -6.38 2.17
N ALA A 40 -4.41 -7.18 1.46
CA ALA A 40 -3.15 -7.70 1.98
C ALA A 40 -2.12 -6.55 2.10
N PRO A 41 -1.36 -6.45 3.21
CA PRO A 41 -0.42 -5.34 3.42
C PRO A 41 0.55 -5.10 2.28
N ASN A 42 1.04 -6.16 1.63
CA ASN A 42 1.94 -6.09 0.48
C ASN A 42 1.33 -5.46 -0.79
N ARG A 43 0.01 -5.25 -0.83
CA ARG A 43 -0.70 -4.53 -1.89
C ARG A 43 -0.96 -3.06 -1.55
N ILE A 44 -0.49 -2.59 -0.39
CA ILE A 44 -0.54 -1.20 0.04
C ILE A 44 0.88 -0.64 -0.04
N ALA A 45 1.08 0.35 -0.89
CA ALA A 45 2.31 1.11 -1.02
C ALA A 45 2.13 2.49 -0.37
N VAL A 46 3.10 2.91 0.44
CA VAL A 46 3.09 4.21 1.12
C VAL A 46 4.38 4.95 0.76
N VAL A 47 4.27 6.18 0.31
CA VAL A 47 5.42 7.05 0.02
C VAL A 47 5.34 8.32 0.82
N ASN A 48 6.49 8.87 1.19
CA ASN A 48 6.53 10.11 1.97
C ASN A 48 7.84 10.86 1.75
N ARG A 49 7.77 12.10 1.25
CA ARG A 49 8.96 12.84 0.80
C ARG A 49 9.95 13.27 1.89
N SER A 50 9.52 13.41 3.14
CA SER A 50 10.29 14.15 4.16
C SER A 50 10.49 13.43 5.49
N ASN A 51 9.88 12.26 5.69
CA ASN A 51 9.99 11.54 6.96
C ASN A 51 10.05 10.03 6.73
N THR A 52 11.29 9.54 6.56
CA THR A 52 11.61 8.12 6.34
C THR A 52 11.39 7.30 7.60
N THR A 53 11.73 7.82 8.78
CA THR A 53 11.45 7.15 10.07
C THR A 53 9.99 6.77 10.19
N ARG A 54 9.09 7.65 9.74
CA ARG A 54 7.66 7.39 9.74
C ARG A 54 7.25 6.29 8.75
N LEU A 55 7.90 6.16 7.60
CA LEU A 55 7.66 5.06 6.67
C LEU A 55 8.08 3.73 7.29
N GLU A 56 9.27 3.67 7.90
CA GLU A 56 9.76 2.47 8.57
C GLU A 56 8.84 2.04 9.72
N GLU A 57 8.30 3.00 10.49
CA GLU A 57 7.29 2.72 11.52
C GLU A 57 6.05 2.05 10.93
N LEU A 58 5.52 2.59 9.82
CA LEU A 58 4.35 2.02 9.17
C LEU A 58 4.64 0.63 8.59
N GLN A 59 5.83 0.44 7.99
CA GLN A 59 6.29 -0.86 7.51
C GLN A 59 6.37 -1.88 8.65
N ARG A 60 7.02 -1.54 9.77
CA ARG A 60 7.15 -2.43 10.93
C ARG A 60 5.81 -2.77 11.57
N ARG A 61 4.93 -1.78 11.73
CA ARG A 61 3.64 -1.96 12.42
C ARG A 61 2.60 -2.71 11.59
N TYR A 62 2.57 -2.47 10.28
CA TYR A 62 1.47 -2.92 9.42
C TYR A 62 1.91 -3.86 8.30
N GLY A 63 3.21 -4.03 8.06
CA GLY A 63 3.73 -4.88 6.98
C GLY A 63 3.49 -4.33 5.58
N VAL A 64 3.19 -3.03 5.45
CA VAL A 64 2.96 -2.36 4.16
C VAL A 64 4.28 -2.06 3.45
N ALA A 65 4.24 -1.90 2.12
CA ALA A 65 5.40 -1.45 1.36
C ALA A 65 5.58 0.07 1.53
N ALA A 66 6.30 0.48 2.58
CA ALA A 66 6.56 1.89 2.87
C ALA A 66 8.04 2.21 2.63
N ASP A 67 8.39 2.55 1.39
CA ASP A 67 9.77 2.81 0.97
C ASP A 67 9.78 3.86 -0.17
N ASN A 68 10.71 4.81 -0.07
CA ASN A 68 10.91 5.87 -1.06
C ASN A 68 11.92 5.49 -2.16
N SER A 69 12.56 4.33 -2.04
CA SER A 69 13.43 3.77 -3.06
C SER A 69 12.66 3.57 -4.38
N PRO A 70 13.35 3.55 -5.53
CA PRO A 70 12.73 3.18 -6.80
C PRO A 70 12.00 1.83 -6.73
N GLU A 71 12.57 0.85 -6.03
CA GLU A 71 12.01 -0.49 -5.83
C GLU A 71 10.73 -0.43 -4.99
N GLY A 72 10.68 0.42 -3.96
CA GLY A 72 9.48 0.70 -3.17
C GLY A 72 8.37 1.35 -4.01
N LYS A 73 8.73 2.38 -4.77
CA LYS A 73 7.80 3.11 -5.65
C LYS A 73 7.26 2.24 -6.79
N SER A 74 8.02 1.25 -7.26
CA SER A 74 7.54 0.26 -8.24
C SER A 74 6.23 -0.44 -7.85
N ARG A 75 5.94 -0.48 -6.55
CA ARG A 75 4.75 -1.13 -5.99
C ARG A 75 3.51 -0.25 -6.04
N LEU A 76 3.65 1.05 -6.28
CA LEU A 76 2.53 1.98 -6.49
C LEU A 76 1.73 1.59 -7.74
N PRO A 77 0.39 1.70 -7.72
CA PRO A 77 -0.45 1.27 -8.84
C PRO A 77 -0.15 1.99 -10.16
N ASP A 78 0.23 3.26 -10.09
CA ASP A 78 0.50 4.17 -11.20
C ASP A 78 2.00 4.29 -11.54
N TYR A 79 2.87 3.51 -10.90
CA TYR A 79 4.29 3.54 -11.23
C TYR A 79 4.54 3.00 -12.65
N PRO A 80 5.27 3.73 -13.51
CA PRO A 80 5.46 3.35 -14.90
C PRO A 80 6.16 1.99 -15.05
N GLU A 81 5.60 1.13 -15.91
CA GLU A 81 6.13 -0.22 -16.23
C GLU A 81 7.62 -0.18 -16.60
N ALA A 82 8.02 0.76 -17.46
CA ALA A 82 9.40 0.91 -17.90
C ALA A 82 10.40 1.14 -16.74
N ALA A 83 9.94 1.74 -15.63
CA ALA A 83 10.79 1.99 -14.47
C ALA A 83 10.86 0.79 -13.51
N ARG A 84 9.99 -0.23 -13.64
CA ARG A 84 9.98 -1.41 -12.76
C ARG A 84 11.17 -2.34 -13.02
N HIS A 85 11.63 -2.44 -14.27
CA HIS A 85 12.76 -3.31 -14.64
C HIS A 85 14.11 -2.60 -14.63
N MET A 86 14.15 -1.28 -14.48
CA MET A 86 15.39 -0.49 -14.52
C MET A 86 16.32 -0.73 -13.32
N TYR A 87 15.79 -1.24 -12.21
CA TYR A 87 16.52 -1.43 -10.95
C TYR A 87 16.64 -2.90 -10.52
N THR A 88 16.22 -3.83 -11.38
CA THR A 88 16.43 -5.26 -11.14
C THR A 88 17.70 -5.67 -11.87
N ILE A 89 18.77 -5.95 -11.11
CA ILE A 89 20.02 -6.54 -11.63
C ILE A 89 19.84 -8.04 -11.75
#